data_AF-A0A3N5U3Y3-F1
#
_entry.id   AF-A0A3N5U3Y3-F1
#
_cell.length_a   1.000
_cell.length_b   1.000
_cell.length_c   1.000
_cell.angle_alpha   90.00
_cell.angle_beta   90.00
_cell.angle_gamma   90.00
#
_symmetry.space_group_name_H-M   'P 1'
#
loop_
_entity.id
_entity.type
_entity.pdbx_description
1 polymer ?
#
loop_
_entity_poly.entity_id
_entity_poly.type
_entity_poly.pdbx_seq_one_letter_code
_entity_poly.pdbx_strand_id
1 'polypeptide(L)'
;TQGDEWRQGHLLTRFRRDFMNVQKIYEYALQREQEGYQFFTANADKATHAAAAEVFRKLAEEELKHIEFIKRNMSISEEGPAEGFSLTDGDWFEKRARKELLDQSLLESMIPDVAVLRTAFLIERDLSEFYEMAAANATGRAQQVFTTLARWERGHEALFKDLHDRVFLQYTQMPWGG
;
A
#
# COMPACT_ATOMS: atom_id res chain seq x y z
N THR A 1 1.81 37.86 37.27
CA THR A 1 2.01 37.66 35.82
C THR A 1 1.42 36.31 35.44
N GLN A 2 0.10 36.28 35.20
CA GLN A 2 -0.70 35.05 35.06
C GLN A 2 -1.39 34.98 33.69
N GLY A 3 -0.89 35.77 32.72
CA GLY A 3 -1.48 35.96 31.39
C GLY A 3 -0.74 35.28 30.24
N ASP A 4 0.43 34.67 30.49
CA ASP A 4 1.31 34.14 29.43
C ASP A 4 1.21 32.62 29.24
N GLU A 5 0.70 31.85 30.22
CA GLU A 5 0.56 30.39 30.11
C GLU A 5 -0.60 29.96 29.18
N TRP A 6 -1.65 30.77 29.05
CA TRP A 6 -2.82 30.46 28.20
C TRP A 6 -2.62 30.70 26.70
N ARG A 7 -1.61 31.50 26.32
CA ARG A 7 -1.31 31.77 24.90
C ARG A 7 -0.42 30.69 24.27
N GLN A 8 0.45 30.06 25.05
CA GLN A 8 1.34 29.00 24.54
C GLN A 8 0.58 27.70 24.25
N GLY A 9 -0.39 27.32 25.10
CA GLY A 9 -1.23 26.14 24.87
C GLY A 9 -2.12 26.26 23.62
N HIS A 10 -2.70 27.44 23.37
CA HIS A 10 -3.52 27.68 22.17
C HIS A 10 -2.69 27.78 20.88
N LEU A 11 -1.47 28.32 20.95
CA LEU A 11 -0.56 28.36 19.81
C LEU A 11 -0.02 26.98 19.45
N LEU A 12 0.33 26.13 20.43
CA LEU A 12 0.75 24.74 20.17
C LEU A 12 -0.42 23.88 19.65
N THR A 13 -1.63 24.11 20.14
CA THR A 13 -2.84 23.42 19.64
C THR A 13 -3.24 23.90 18.25
N ARG A 14 -2.95 25.16 17.89
CA ARG A 14 -3.19 25.74 16.55
C ARG A 14 -2.09 25.38 15.56
N PHE A 15 -0.81 25.38 15.98
CA PHE A 15 0.31 24.89 15.17
C PHE A 15 0.22 23.38 14.88
N ARG A 16 -0.25 22.57 15.84
CA ARG A 16 -0.54 21.14 15.63
C ARG A 16 -1.74 20.90 14.71
N ARG A 17 -2.62 21.91 14.56
CA ARG A 17 -3.80 21.91 13.69
C ARG A 17 -3.50 22.41 12.27
N ASP A 18 -2.38 23.09 12.08
CA ASP A 18 -1.96 23.67 10.80
C ASP A 18 -1.04 22.74 9.97
N PHE A 19 -0.73 21.53 10.44
CA PHE A 19 0.11 20.55 9.73
C PHE A 19 -0.53 19.16 9.61
N MET A 20 -1.81 19.11 9.25
CA MET A 20 -2.31 18.17 8.24
C MET A 20 -3.78 18.45 7.95
N ASN A 21 -4.06 18.99 6.76
CA ASN A 21 -5.40 18.86 6.22
C ASN A 21 -5.58 17.38 5.87
N VAL A 22 -6.30 16.63 6.71
CA VAL A 22 -6.63 15.22 6.51
C VAL A 22 -7.14 14.98 5.09
N GLN A 23 -7.90 15.93 4.53
CA GLN A 23 -8.34 15.90 3.13
C GLN A 23 -7.16 15.85 2.14
N LYS A 24 -6.10 16.63 2.35
CA LYS A 24 -4.90 16.60 1.48
C LYS A 24 -4.15 15.27 1.61
N ILE A 25 -4.14 14.65 2.78
CA ILE A 25 -3.55 13.31 2.96
C ILE A 25 -4.35 12.29 2.15
N TYR A 26 -5.68 12.36 2.21
CA TYR A 26 -6.54 11.49 1.42
C TYR A 26 -6.40 11.73 -0.08
N GLU A 27 -6.30 12.98 -0.54
CA GLU A 27 -6.05 13.30 -1.95
C GLU A 27 -4.72 12.72 -2.43
N TYR A 28 -3.66 12.84 -1.62
CA TYR A 28 -2.37 12.24 -1.90
C TYR A 28 -2.46 10.70 -1.92
N ALA A 29 -3.04 10.09 -0.88
CA ALA A 29 -3.26 8.65 -0.82
C ALA A 29 -3.99 8.13 -2.07
N LEU A 30 -5.08 8.79 -2.45
CA LEU A 30 -5.88 8.44 -3.61
C LEU A 30 -5.07 8.54 -4.92
N GLN A 31 -4.22 9.55 -5.06
CA GLN A 31 -3.31 9.66 -6.21
C GLN A 31 -2.33 8.48 -6.23
N ARG A 32 -1.77 8.12 -5.07
CA ARG A 32 -0.79 7.04 -4.98
C ARG A 32 -1.38 5.67 -5.31
N GLU A 33 -2.57 5.35 -4.82
CA GLU A 33 -3.22 4.08 -5.19
C GLU A 33 -3.59 4.05 -6.69
N GLN A 34 -3.92 5.20 -7.29
CA GLN A 34 -4.14 5.28 -8.73
C GLN A 34 -2.86 5.04 -9.53
N GLU A 35 -1.73 5.54 -9.05
CA GLU A 35 -0.41 5.27 -9.63
C GLU A 35 -0.05 3.78 -9.50
N GLY A 36 -0.31 3.17 -8.33
CA GLY A 36 -0.16 1.72 -8.10
C GLY A 36 -1.02 0.90 -9.06
N TYR A 37 -2.32 1.21 -9.15
CA TYR A 37 -3.26 0.57 -10.07
C TYR A 37 -2.77 0.61 -11.52
N GLN A 38 -2.34 1.80 -11.99
CA GLN A 38 -1.83 1.97 -13.34
C GLN A 38 -0.53 1.18 -13.56
N PHE A 39 0.37 1.20 -12.58
CA PHE A 39 1.62 0.45 -12.64
C PHE A 39 1.35 -1.05 -12.79
N PHE A 40 0.49 -1.63 -11.96
CA PHE A 40 0.19 -3.06 -12.01
C PHE A 40 -0.58 -3.44 -13.28
N THR A 41 -1.57 -2.64 -13.70
CA THR A 41 -2.28 -2.87 -14.97
C THR A 41 -1.32 -2.86 -16.16
N ALA A 42 -0.44 -1.85 -16.23
CA ALA A 42 0.51 -1.73 -17.34
C ALA A 42 1.55 -2.86 -17.37
N ASN A 43 1.95 -3.41 -16.22
CA ASN A 43 2.84 -4.56 -16.17
C ASN A 43 2.11 -5.87 -16.47
N ALA A 44 0.84 -6.00 -16.07
CA ALA A 44 0.00 -7.13 -16.47
C ALA A 44 -0.14 -7.24 -18.00
N ASP A 45 -0.30 -6.11 -18.69
CA ASP A 45 -0.42 -6.05 -20.15
C ASP A 45 0.89 -6.38 -20.87
N LYS A 46 2.03 -6.10 -20.25
CA LYS A 46 3.37 -6.32 -20.82
C LYS A 46 3.96 -7.69 -20.46
N ALA A 47 3.46 -8.32 -19.41
CA ALA A 47 3.96 -9.61 -18.95
C ALA A 47 3.86 -10.65 -20.06
N THR A 48 4.98 -11.32 -20.33
CA THR A 48 5.08 -12.33 -21.39
C THR A 48 4.46 -13.66 -20.99
N HIS A 49 4.35 -13.90 -19.68
CA HIS A 49 3.78 -15.12 -19.12
C HIS A 49 2.40 -14.84 -18.53
N ALA A 50 1.40 -15.63 -18.93
CA ALA A 50 0.03 -15.47 -18.47
C ALA A 50 -0.12 -15.57 -16.94
N ALA A 51 0.72 -16.37 -16.30
CA ALA A 51 0.73 -16.55 -14.86
C ALA A 51 1.25 -15.28 -14.15
N ALA A 52 2.36 -14.69 -14.61
CA ALA A 52 2.87 -13.39 -14.14
C ALA A 52 1.86 -12.26 -14.37
N ALA A 53 1.23 -12.23 -15.54
CA ALA A 53 0.19 -11.26 -15.88
C ALA A 53 -0.99 -11.33 -14.90
N GLU A 54 -1.42 -12.53 -14.52
CA GLU A 54 -2.49 -12.75 -13.55
C GLU A 54 -2.13 -12.24 -12.16
N VAL A 55 -0.87 -12.37 -11.73
CA VAL A 55 -0.39 -11.79 -10.46
C VAL A 55 -0.61 -10.29 -10.46
N PHE A 56 -0.11 -9.60 -11.49
CA PHE A 56 -0.24 -8.15 -11.60
C PHE A 56 -1.71 -7.70 -11.72
N ARG A 57 -2.59 -8.45 -12.38
CA ARG A 57 -4.03 -8.12 -12.40
C ARG A 57 -4.67 -8.20 -11.02
N LYS A 58 -4.42 -9.27 -10.27
CA LYS A 58 -4.94 -9.41 -8.90
C LYS A 58 -4.49 -8.25 -8.01
N LEU A 59 -3.25 -7.78 -8.17
CA LEU A 59 -2.73 -6.63 -7.44
C LEU A 59 -3.43 -5.34 -7.85
N ALA A 60 -3.62 -5.09 -9.15
CA ALA A 60 -4.42 -3.96 -9.62
C ALA A 60 -5.87 -4.00 -9.07
N GLU A 61 -6.46 -5.18 -8.90
CA GLU A 61 -7.77 -5.32 -8.25
C GLU A 61 -7.75 -4.95 -6.76
N GLU A 62 -6.67 -5.24 -6.02
CA GLU A 62 -6.50 -4.77 -4.64
C GLU A 62 -6.38 -3.23 -4.58
N GLU A 63 -5.59 -2.62 -5.48
CA GLU A 63 -5.48 -1.15 -5.55
C GLU A 63 -6.82 -0.46 -5.80
N LEU A 64 -7.68 -1.05 -6.65
CA LEU A 64 -9.03 -0.53 -6.86
C LEU A 64 -9.86 -0.56 -5.57
N LYS A 65 -9.72 -1.61 -4.75
CA LYS A 65 -10.40 -1.67 -3.45
C LYS A 65 -9.88 -0.59 -2.50
N HIS A 66 -8.57 -0.32 -2.51
CA HIS A 66 -7.98 0.75 -1.71
C HIS A 66 -8.52 2.13 -2.14
N ILE A 67 -8.55 2.39 -3.45
CA ILE A 67 -9.14 3.59 -4.05
C ILE A 67 -10.60 3.79 -3.61
N GLU A 68 -11.41 2.73 -3.69
CA GLU A 68 -12.80 2.78 -3.27
C GLU A 68 -12.94 3.02 -1.77
N PHE A 69 -12.12 2.34 -0.95
CA PHE A 69 -12.11 2.49 0.50
C PHE A 69 -11.77 3.93 0.91
N ILE A 70 -10.74 4.53 0.29
CA ILE A 70 -10.37 5.94 0.49
C ILE A 70 -11.53 6.85 0.11
N LYS A 71 -12.08 6.71 -1.11
CA LYS A 71 -13.18 7.57 -1.59
C LYS A 71 -14.40 7.53 -0.68
N ARG A 72 -14.79 6.34 -0.21
CA ARG A 72 -15.91 6.18 0.73
C ARG A 72 -15.63 6.95 2.02
N ASN A 73 -14.45 6.75 2.63
CA ASN A 73 -14.10 7.39 3.89
C ASN A 73 -13.82 8.91 3.79
N MET A 74 -13.52 9.43 2.60
CA MET A 74 -13.49 10.88 2.34
C MET A 74 -14.89 11.53 2.33
N SER A 75 -15.92 10.78 1.96
CA SER A 75 -17.28 11.32 1.77
C SER A 75 -18.14 11.37 3.03
N ILE A 76 -17.67 10.74 4.12
CA ILE A 76 -18.42 10.60 5.38
C ILE A 76 -17.87 11.59 6.42
N SER A 77 -18.76 12.30 7.12
CA SER A 77 -18.42 13.20 8.25
C SER A 77 -17.58 12.49 9.31
N GLU A 78 -16.47 13.07 9.79
CA GLU A 78 -15.47 12.43 10.68
C GLU A 78 -16.01 11.79 11.98
N GLU A 79 -17.27 12.05 12.34
CA GLU A 79 -17.96 11.43 13.46
C GLU A 79 -18.40 9.99 13.12
N GLY A 80 -17.88 9.02 13.87
CA GLY A 80 -18.21 7.59 13.77
C GLY A 80 -17.04 6.71 13.31
N PRO A 81 -17.16 5.37 13.42
CA PRO A 81 -16.10 4.45 12.97
C PRO A 81 -15.89 4.57 11.45
N ALA A 82 -14.73 4.13 10.96
CA ALA A 82 -14.52 3.94 9.52
C ALA A 82 -15.53 2.93 8.97
N GLU A 83 -16.13 3.23 7.81
CA GLU A 83 -17.03 2.29 7.14
C GLU A 83 -16.22 1.21 6.39
N GLY A 84 -16.58 -0.05 6.67
CA GLY A 84 -16.62 -1.15 5.70
C GLY A 84 -15.41 -1.42 4.82
N PHE A 85 -14.42 -2.13 5.37
CA PHE A 85 -13.85 -3.34 4.78
C PHE A 85 -13.30 -4.16 5.96
N SER A 86 -13.50 -5.48 5.98
CA SER A 86 -13.15 -6.25 7.18
C SER A 86 -11.63 -6.29 7.33
N LEU A 87 -11.12 -6.14 8.56
CA LEU A 87 -9.70 -6.35 8.89
C LEU A 87 -9.16 -7.71 8.42
N THR A 88 -10.05 -8.63 8.05
CA THR A 88 -9.74 -9.97 7.54
C THR A 88 -9.33 -9.98 6.08
N ASP A 89 -9.65 -8.96 5.28
CA ASP A 89 -9.61 -9.09 3.82
C ASP A 89 -8.19 -8.95 3.26
N GLY A 90 -7.39 -8.00 3.77
CA GLY A 90 -5.96 -7.89 3.41
C GLY A 90 -5.13 -9.08 3.91
N ASP A 91 -5.37 -9.55 5.14
CA ASP A 91 -4.73 -10.76 5.70
C ASP A 91 -5.08 -12.02 4.89
N TRP A 92 -6.31 -12.08 4.35
CA TRP A 92 -6.75 -13.19 3.52
C TRP A 92 -6.08 -13.15 2.14
N PHE A 93 -5.98 -11.96 1.53
CA PHE A 93 -5.27 -11.78 0.27
C PHE A 93 -3.82 -12.24 0.40
N GLU A 94 -3.09 -11.74 1.40
CA GLU A 94 -1.68 -12.11 1.60
C GLU A 94 -1.50 -13.63 1.73
N LYS A 95 -2.29 -14.29 2.58
CA LYS A 95 -2.18 -15.74 2.79
C LYS A 95 -2.50 -16.54 1.53
N ARG A 96 -3.52 -16.14 0.78
CA ARG A 96 -3.92 -16.80 -0.46
C ARG A 96 -2.91 -16.54 -1.57
N ALA A 97 -2.49 -15.29 -1.73
CA ALA A 97 -1.47 -14.86 -2.66
C ALA A 97 -0.17 -15.61 -2.41
N ARG A 98 0.35 -15.68 -1.18
CA ARG A 98 1.57 -16.45 -0.89
C ARG A 98 1.47 -17.93 -1.30
N LYS A 99 0.32 -18.57 -1.07
CA LYS A 99 0.16 -19.99 -1.44
C LYS A 99 0.11 -20.20 -2.96
N GLU A 100 -0.54 -19.31 -3.69
CA GLU A 100 -0.70 -19.42 -5.14
C GLU A 100 0.50 -18.86 -5.92
N LEU A 101 1.13 -17.80 -5.40
CA LEU A 101 2.14 -17.01 -6.09
C LEU A 101 3.58 -17.53 -5.92
N LEU A 102 3.81 -18.35 -4.89
CA LEU A 102 5.14 -18.91 -4.61
C LEU A 102 5.34 -20.30 -5.22
N ASP A 103 4.51 -20.68 -6.19
CA ASP A 103 4.74 -21.87 -7.00
C ASP A 103 6.01 -21.73 -7.85
N GLN A 104 6.80 -22.80 -7.94
CA GLN A 104 8.10 -22.78 -8.62
C GLN A 104 7.98 -22.37 -10.10
N SER A 105 6.96 -22.86 -10.81
CA SER A 105 6.77 -22.56 -12.23
C SER A 105 6.40 -21.10 -12.46
N LEU A 106 5.67 -20.51 -11.52
CA LEU A 106 5.33 -19.10 -11.52
C LEU A 106 6.55 -18.23 -11.24
N LEU A 107 7.38 -18.59 -10.24
CA LEU A 107 8.62 -17.86 -9.93
C LEU A 107 9.56 -17.80 -11.14
N GLU A 108 9.75 -18.91 -11.85
CA GLU A 108 10.57 -18.96 -13.07
C GLU A 108 10.02 -18.04 -14.16
N SER A 109 8.70 -18.00 -14.32
CA SER A 109 8.04 -17.12 -15.30
C SER A 109 8.21 -15.62 -15.01
N MET A 110 8.53 -15.26 -13.77
CA MET A 110 8.71 -13.87 -13.34
C MET A 110 10.18 -13.42 -13.32
N ILE A 111 11.13 -14.28 -13.69
CA ILE A 111 12.56 -13.92 -13.81
C ILE A 111 12.78 -12.67 -14.69
N PRO A 112 12.15 -12.54 -15.87
CA PRO A 112 12.27 -11.33 -16.70
C PRO A 112 11.78 -10.06 -15.99
N ASP A 113 10.88 -10.21 -15.02
CA ASP A 113 10.20 -9.13 -14.32
C ASP A 113 10.83 -8.80 -12.95
N VAL A 114 12.03 -9.32 -12.64
CA VAL A 114 12.68 -9.11 -11.34
C VAL A 114 12.83 -7.63 -10.96
N ALA A 115 13.12 -6.75 -11.93
CA ALA A 115 13.20 -5.31 -11.69
C ALA A 115 11.82 -4.67 -11.43
N VAL A 116 10.76 -5.20 -12.05
CA VAL A 116 9.38 -4.79 -11.80
C VAL A 116 8.96 -5.20 -10.39
N LEU A 117 9.28 -6.42 -9.97
CA LEU A 117 9.04 -6.89 -8.60
C LEU A 117 9.77 -6.05 -7.55
N ARG A 118 11.02 -5.64 -7.83
CA ARG A 118 11.74 -4.70 -6.97
C ARG A 118 11.03 -3.36 -6.85
N THR A 119 10.52 -2.85 -7.98
CA THR A 119 9.80 -1.57 -8.01
C THR A 119 8.50 -1.66 -7.22
N ALA A 120 7.73 -2.74 -7.42
CA ALA A 120 6.52 -3.01 -6.65
C ALA A 120 6.80 -3.05 -5.14
N PHE A 121 7.79 -3.84 -4.70
CA PHE A 121 8.22 -3.88 -3.30
C PHE A 121 8.51 -2.48 -2.72
N LEU A 122 9.22 -1.63 -3.46
CA LEU A 122 9.55 -0.28 -2.99
C LEU A 122 8.32 0.64 -2.95
N ILE A 123 7.40 0.52 -3.90
CA ILE A 123 6.12 1.24 -3.89
C ILE A 123 5.35 0.87 -2.63
N GLU A 124 5.12 -0.41 -2.37
CA GLU A 124 4.36 -0.86 -1.19
C GLU A 124 5.00 -0.44 0.13
N ARG A 125 6.34 -0.52 0.20
CA ARG A 125 7.06 -0.05 1.39
C ARG A 125 6.83 1.43 1.63
N ASP A 126 7.00 2.26 0.59
CA ASP A 126 6.83 3.70 0.71
C ASP A 126 5.37 4.06 1.09
N LEU A 127 4.37 3.34 0.59
CA LEU A 127 2.96 3.53 0.95
C LEU A 127 2.66 3.09 2.38
N SER A 128 3.15 1.92 2.80
CA SER A 128 2.97 1.45 4.17
C SER A 128 3.56 2.43 5.20
N GLU A 129 4.77 2.94 4.95
CA GLU A 129 5.42 3.94 5.80
C GLU A 129 4.67 5.27 5.80
N PHE A 130 4.19 5.71 4.63
CA PHE A 130 3.35 6.90 4.51
C PHE A 130 2.07 6.78 5.34
N TYR A 131 1.37 5.65 5.25
CA TYR A 131 0.12 5.42 5.98
C TYR A 131 0.34 5.28 7.49
N GLU A 132 1.42 4.65 7.93
CA GLU A 132 1.79 4.62 9.35
C GLU A 132 2.01 6.02 9.91
N MET A 133 2.74 6.86 9.18
CA MET A 133 2.95 8.26 9.55
C MET A 133 1.63 9.04 9.56
N ALA A 134 0.77 8.86 8.56
CA ALA A 134 -0.53 9.50 8.49
C ALA A 134 -1.43 9.09 9.67
N ALA A 135 -1.46 7.79 10.00
CA ALA A 135 -2.21 7.26 11.14
C ALA A 135 -1.70 7.79 12.49
N ALA A 136 -0.39 7.92 12.66
CA ALA A 136 0.22 8.42 13.91
C ALA A 136 -0.13 9.90 14.19
N ASN A 137 -0.43 10.66 13.14
CA ASN A 137 -0.70 12.09 13.24
C ASN A 137 -2.18 12.47 13.02
N ALA A 138 -3.02 11.52 12.61
CA ALA A 138 -4.47 11.67 12.52
C ALA A 138 -5.16 11.26 13.83
N THR A 139 -6.44 11.61 13.96
CA THR A 139 -7.31 11.16 15.05
C THR A 139 -8.66 10.71 14.50
N GLY A 140 -9.45 10.01 15.31
CA GLY A 140 -10.81 9.62 14.92
C GLY A 140 -10.82 8.65 13.73
N ARG A 141 -11.74 8.86 12.78
CA ARG A 141 -11.87 7.98 11.61
C ARG A 141 -10.62 7.94 10.73
N ALA A 142 -10.00 9.10 10.47
CA ALA A 142 -8.84 9.17 9.59
C ALA A 142 -7.68 8.30 10.11
N GLN A 143 -7.45 8.29 11.42
CA GLN A 143 -6.49 7.39 12.03
C GLN A 143 -6.81 5.91 11.76
N GLN A 144 -8.09 5.51 11.89
CA GLN A 144 -8.51 4.13 11.63
C GLN A 144 -8.31 3.73 10.17
N VAL A 145 -8.64 4.64 9.24
CA VAL A 145 -8.48 4.41 7.79
C VAL A 145 -7.01 4.23 7.43
N PHE A 146 -6.14 5.15 7.84
CA PHE A 146 -4.71 5.04 7.56
C PHE A 146 -4.06 3.85 8.27
N THR A 147 -4.53 3.47 9.46
CA THR A 147 -4.05 2.25 10.13
C THR A 147 -4.40 0.99 9.32
N THR A 148 -5.61 0.94 8.75
CA THR A 148 -6.05 -0.17 7.91
C THR A 148 -5.24 -0.25 6.61
N LEU A 149 -5.08 0.87 5.91
CA LEU A 149 -4.27 0.95 4.69
C LEU A 149 -2.82 0.54 4.95
N ALA A 150 -2.19 1.09 6.01
CA ALA A 150 -0.85 0.71 6.42
C ALA A 150 -0.69 -0.80 6.59
N ARG A 151 -1.66 -1.46 7.23
CA ARG A 151 -1.62 -2.92 7.42
C ARG A 151 -1.71 -3.67 6.09
N TRP A 152 -2.58 -3.25 5.17
CA TRP A 152 -2.69 -3.87 3.85
C TRP A 152 -1.39 -3.75 3.07
N GLU A 153 -0.81 -2.55 3.00
CA GLU A 153 0.44 -2.34 2.27
C GLU A 153 1.63 -3.04 2.92
N ARG A 154 1.65 -3.21 4.25
CA ARG A 154 2.65 -4.07 4.90
C ARG A 154 2.55 -5.52 4.44
N GLY A 155 1.33 -6.03 4.22
CA GLY A 155 1.10 -7.36 3.65
C GLY A 155 1.62 -7.46 2.21
N HIS A 156 1.33 -6.46 1.38
CA HIS A 156 1.82 -6.39 0.00
C HIS A 156 3.33 -6.26 -0.07
N GLU A 157 3.93 -5.37 0.72
CA GLU A 157 5.38 -5.22 0.86
C GLU A 157 6.05 -6.56 1.17
N ALA A 158 5.54 -7.28 2.17
CA ALA A 158 6.10 -8.55 2.59
C ALA A 158 5.92 -9.64 1.52
N LEU A 159 4.87 -9.57 0.70
CA LEU A 159 4.66 -10.47 -0.42
C LEU A 159 5.66 -10.19 -1.54
N PHE A 160 5.75 -8.94 -2.03
CA PHE A 160 6.66 -8.59 -3.12
C PHE A 160 8.11 -8.75 -2.75
N LYS A 161 8.48 -8.46 -1.50
CA LYS A 161 9.85 -8.72 -1.03
C LYS A 161 10.18 -10.20 -1.15
N ASP A 162 9.29 -11.08 -0.71
CA ASP A 162 9.51 -12.54 -0.79
C ASP A 162 9.55 -13.04 -2.24
N LEU A 163 8.63 -12.57 -3.11
CA LEU A 163 8.68 -12.88 -4.54
C LEU A 163 9.98 -12.39 -5.18
N HIS A 164 10.33 -11.12 -4.98
CA HIS A 164 11.56 -10.54 -5.50
C HIS A 164 12.78 -11.33 -5.05
N ASP A 165 12.92 -11.61 -3.76
CA ASP A 165 14.10 -12.28 -3.22
C ASP A 165 14.26 -13.70 -3.78
N ARG A 166 13.14 -14.42 -3.97
CA ARG A 166 13.15 -15.76 -4.58
C ARG A 166 13.47 -15.72 -6.06
N VAL A 167 12.81 -14.85 -6.82
CA VAL A 167 13.04 -14.69 -8.26
C VAL A 167 14.48 -14.22 -8.52
N PHE A 168 14.98 -13.29 -7.71
CA PHE A 168 16.36 -12.82 -7.78
C PHE A 168 17.34 -13.93 -7.46
N LEU A 169 17.09 -14.75 -6.44
CA LEU A 169 17.93 -15.91 -6.14
C LEU A 169 17.99 -16.89 -7.32
N GLN A 170 16.85 -17.23 -7.92
CA GLN A 170 16.78 -18.08 -9.11
C GLN A 170 17.59 -17.47 -10.27
N TYR A 171 17.39 -16.18 -10.54
CA TYR A 171 18.14 -15.45 -11.55
C TYR A 171 19.66 -15.53 -11.34
N THR A 172 20.14 -15.34 -10.10
CA THR A 172 21.58 -15.41 -9.79
C THR A 172 22.18 -16.82 -9.95
N GLN A 173 21.36 -17.86 -9.87
CA GLN A 173 21.77 -19.26 -10.03
C GLN A 173 21.75 -19.74 -11.49
N MET A 174 21.18 -18.94 -12.40
CA MET A 174 21.18 -19.29 -13.82
C MET A 174 22.60 -19.33 -14.37
N PRO A 175 22.93 -20.30 -15.24
CA PRO A 175 24.23 -20.33 -15.90
C PRO A 175 24.35 -19.11 -16.82
N TRP A 176 25.19 -18.16 -16.41
CA TRP A 176 25.58 -17.03 -17.25
C TRP A 176 26.48 -17.57 -18.36
N GLY A 177 25.90 -17.79 -19.54
CA GLY A 177 26.63 -18.31 -20.70
C GLY A 177 27.80 -17.40 -21.09
N GLY A 178 28.99 -18.00 -21.18
CA GLY A 178 30.08 -17.56 -22.05
C GLY A 178 29.97 -18.20 -23.43
#